data_AF-A0AAD3AKQ5-F1
#
_entry.id   AF-A0AAD3AKQ5-F1
#
_cell.length_a   1.000
_cell.length_b   1.000
_cell.length_c   1.000
_cell.angle_alpha   90.00
_cell.angle_beta   90.00
_cell.angle_gamma   90.00
#
_symmetry.space_group_name_H-M   'P 1'
#
loop_
_entity.id
_entity.type
_entity.pdbx_description
1 polymer ?
#
loop_
_entity_poly.entity_id
_entity_poly.type
_entity_poly.pdbx_seq_one_letter_code
_entity_poly.pdbx_strand_id
1 'polypeptide(L)'
;MYAKDRGCSHPGCDVSGYYCEVHHVTGYAKCGRTDIDQLTFACGGHHPLAEQGWITRKNGRGETEWIPPPHLERGQPRVNSFHHPEDMLCDTEDQQDQADQQDGADEEDGAA
;
A
#
# COMPACT_ATOMS: atom_id res chain seq x y z
N MET A 1 2.94 5.47 -6.48
CA MET A 1 1.49 5.24 -6.66
C MET A 1 1.10 4.77 -8.05
N TYR A 2 1.26 5.51 -9.16
CA TYR A 2 0.79 5.00 -10.48
C TYR A 2 1.46 3.69 -10.92
N ALA A 3 2.79 3.59 -10.79
CA ALA A 3 3.52 2.36 -11.11
C ALA A 3 3.36 1.26 -10.04
N LYS A 4 3.29 1.67 -8.77
CA LYS A 4 3.33 0.76 -7.61
C LYS A 4 1.96 0.25 -7.16
N ASP A 5 0.92 1.07 -7.14
CA ASP A 5 -0.42 0.70 -6.66
C ASP A 5 -1.32 0.30 -7.83
N ARG A 6 -1.15 0.95 -9.00
CA ARG A 6 -1.88 0.74 -10.27
C ARG A 6 -3.41 0.91 -10.22
N GLY A 7 -4.03 0.85 -9.04
CA GLY A 7 -5.41 1.16 -8.75
C GLY A 7 -5.68 1.28 -7.26
N CYS A 8 -6.95 1.18 -6.86
CA CYS A 8 -7.33 1.33 -5.46
C CYS A 8 -6.65 0.25 -4.62
N SER A 9 -5.95 0.63 -3.56
CA SER A 9 -5.21 -0.32 -2.73
C SER A 9 -6.08 -1.10 -1.73
N HIS A 10 -7.38 -0.77 -1.63
CA HIS A 10 -8.29 -1.51 -0.77
C HIS A 10 -8.45 -2.96 -1.29
N PRO A 11 -8.34 -3.98 -0.42
CA PRO A 11 -8.43 -5.39 -0.81
C PRO A 11 -9.61 -5.70 -1.73
N GLY A 12 -9.32 -6.31 -2.88
CA GLY A 12 -10.31 -6.77 -3.85
C GLY A 12 -10.99 -5.69 -4.68
N CYS A 13 -10.58 -4.41 -4.56
CA CYS A 13 -11.10 -3.35 -5.42
C CYS A 13 -10.43 -3.42 -6.80
N ASP A 14 -11.22 -3.25 -7.86
CA ASP A 14 -10.75 -3.26 -9.25
C ASP A 14 -10.68 -1.86 -9.88
N VAL A 15 -11.04 -0.82 -9.11
CA VAL A 15 -11.07 0.55 -9.60
C VAL A 15 -9.67 1.02 -9.97
N SER A 16 -9.50 1.39 -11.24
CA SER A 16 -8.24 1.93 -11.78
C SER A 16 -7.77 3.18 -11.03
N GLY A 17 -6.45 3.37 -10.98
CA GLY A 17 -5.82 4.53 -10.33
C GLY A 17 -6.28 5.86 -10.91
N TYR A 18 -6.74 5.87 -12.17
CA TYR A 18 -7.32 7.05 -12.81
C TYR A 18 -8.57 7.58 -12.09
N TYR A 19 -9.34 6.70 -11.44
CA TYR A 19 -10.55 7.04 -10.68
C TYR A 19 -10.28 7.06 -9.16
N CYS A 20 -9.02 7.12 -8.76
CA CYS A 20 -8.61 7.16 -7.36
C CYS A 20 -8.10 8.54 -6.95
N GLU A 21 -8.29 8.83 -5.67
CA GLU A 21 -7.70 9.96 -4.98
C GLU A 21 -6.39 9.51 -4.30
N VAL A 22 -5.51 10.49 -4.05
CA VAL A 22 -4.30 10.28 -3.26
C VAL A 22 -4.66 10.30 -1.78
N HIS A 23 -4.48 9.16 -1.12
CA HIS A 23 -4.69 8.99 0.30
C HIS A 23 -3.35 9.04 1.05
N HIS A 24 -3.28 9.84 2.11
CA HIS A 24 -2.14 9.84 3.02
C HIS A 24 -2.31 8.72 4.06
N VAL A 25 -1.38 7.76 4.07
CA VAL A 25 -1.40 6.63 5.02
C VAL A 25 -1.33 7.12 6.47
N THR A 26 -0.44 8.09 6.73
CA THR A 26 -0.49 8.91 7.93
C THR A 26 -1.14 10.23 7.57
N GLY A 27 -2.34 10.50 8.09
CA GLY A 27 -3.12 11.69 7.73
C GLY A 27 -2.31 12.98 7.76
N TYR A 28 -2.52 13.84 6.75
CA TYR A 28 -1.72 15.05 6.53
C TYR A 28 -1.61 15.95 7.77
N ALA A 29 -2.71 16.09 8.53
CA ALA A 29 -2.72 16.87 9.77
C ALA A 29 -1.73 16.37 10.85
N LYS A 30 -1.30 15.10 10.77
CA LYS A 30 -0.31 14.49 11.67
C LYS A 30 1.11 14.56 11.13
N CYS A 31 1.32 14.30 9.83
CA CYS A 31 2.66 14.24 9.26
C CYS A 31 3.17 15.59 8.70
N GLY A 32 2.28 16.50 8.30
CA GLY A 32 2.60 17.83 7.78
C GLY A 32 3.35 17.85 6.44
N ARG A 33 3.62 16.69 5.85
CA ARG A 33 4.39 16.54 4.59
C ARG A 33 3.75 15.53 3.67
N THR A 34 3.91 15.76 2.37
CA THR A 34 3.57 14.79 1.33
C THR A 34 4.82 13.98 1.02
N ASP A 35 4.76 12.68 1.30
CA ASP A 35 5.88 11.75 1.18
C ASP A 35 5.40 10.56 0.34
N ILE A 36 6.01 10.34 -0.83
CA ILE A 36 5.49 9.40 -1.85
C ILE A 36 5.39 7.97 -1.33
N ASP A 37 6.26 7.59 -0.39
CA ASP A 37 6.26 6.26 0.23
C ASP A 37 5.16 6.13 1.28
N GLN A 38 4.58 7.24 1.74
CA GLN A 38 3.46 7.31 2.68
C GLN A 38 2.14 7.70 2.01
N LEU A 39 2.04 7.56 0.69
CA LEU A 39 0.81 7.76 -0.07
C LEU A 39 0.31 6.45 -0.69
N THR A 40 -0.98 6.39 -0.97
CA THR A 40 -1.61 5.31 -1.72
C THR A 40 -2.83 5.78 -2.49
N PHE A 41 -3.30 4.99 -3.45
CA PHE A 41 -4.57 5.23 -4.11
C PHE A 41 -5.77 4.66 -3.35
N ALA A 42 -6.81 5.48 -3.20
CA ALA A 42 -8.12 5.07 -2.70
C ALA A 42 -9.22 5.63 -3.62
N CYS A 43 -10.14 4.79 -4.08
CA CYS A 43 -11.27 5.26 -4.88
C CYS A 43 -12.29 5.99 -3.99
N GLY A 44 -13.23 6.73 -4.60
CA GLY A 44 -14.24 7.49 -3.84
C GLY A 44 -15.12 6.64 -2.91
N GLY A 45 -15.25 5.33 -3.16
CA GLY A 45 -15.96 4.42 -2.26
C GLY A 45 -15.15 4.00 -1.03
N HIS A 46 -13.82 3.86 -1.15
CA HIS A 46 -12.96 3.36 -0.09
C HIS A 46 -12.19 4.46 0.64
N HIS A 47 -11.91 5.61 0.02
CA HIS A 47 -11.21 6.70 0.68
C HIS A 47 -11.90 7.16 1.98
N PRO A 48 -13.25 7.30 2.04
CA PRO A 48 -13.94 7.67 3.27
C PRO A 48 -13.82 6.64 4.40
N LEU A 49 -13.43 5.39 4.11
CA LEU A 49 -13.31 4.34 5.13
C LEU A 49 -12.19 4.65 6.14
N ALA A 50 -11.14 5.37 5.72
CA ALA A 50 -10.06 5.79 6.61
C ALA A 50 -10.56 6.72 7.75
N GLU A 51 -11.66 7.45 7.51
CA GLU A 51 -12.33 8.26 8.54
C GLU A 51 -13.34 7.45 9.36
N GLN A 52 -13.70 6.25 8.90
CA GLN A 52 -14.70 5.36 9.52
C GLN A 52 -14.07 4.21 10.32
N GLY A 53 -12.84 4.43 10.80
CA GLY A 53 -12.16 3.49 11.70
C GLY A 53 -11.36 2.41 11.00
N TRP A 54 -11.22 2.45 9.68
CA TRP A 54 -10.19 1.68 8.99
C TRP A 54 -8.83 2.35 9.16
N ILE A 55 -7.79 1.55 9.31
CA ILE A 55 -6.41 2.00 9.44
C ILE A 55 -5.64 1.55 8.21
N THR A 56 -4.98 2.48 7.54
CA THR A 56 -4.01 2.16 6.48
C THR A 56 -2.59 2.14 7.03
N ARG A 57 -1.76 1.21 6.55
CA ARG A 57 -0.32 1.12 6.88
C ARG A 57 0.48 0.69 5.65
N LYS A 58 1.75 1.08 5.56
CA LYS A 58 2.72 0.49 4.63
C LYS A 58 3.45 -0.69 5.27
N ASN A 59 3.49 -1.85 4.61
CA ASN A 59 4.30 -2.99 5.05
C ASN A 59 5.76 -2.86 4.58
N GLY A 60 6.62 -3.83 4.90
CA GLY A 60 8.03 -3.85 4.47
C GLY A 60 8.23 -3.93 2.94
N ARG A 61 7.23 -4.41 2.19
CA ARG A 61 7.22 -4.39 0.71
C ARG A 61 6.71 -3.05 0.15
N GLY A 62 6.30 -2.13 1.03
CA GLY A 62 5.66 -0.87 0.71
C GLY A 62 4.28 -1.00 0.07
N GLU A 63 3.62 -2.16 0.23
CA GLU A 63 2.20 -2.33 -0.09
C GLU A 63 1.35 -1.66 0.99
N THR A 64 0.16 -1.21 0.61
CA THR A 64 -0.79 -0.62 1.55
C THR A 64 -1.68 -1.72 2.14
N GLU A 65 -1.64 -1.85 3.46
CA GLU A 65 -2.54 -2.68 4.23
C GLU A 65 -3.73 -1.88 4.73
N TRP A 66 -4.93 -2.39 4.50
CA TRP A 66 -6.18 -1.89 5.05
C TRP A 66 -6.63 -2.78 6.21
N ILE A 67 -6.55 -2.23 7.42
CA ILE A 67 -6.91 -2.91 8.66
C ILE A 67 -8.31 -2.43 9.06
N PRO A 68 -9.30 -3.33 9.14
CA PRO A 68 -10.66 -3.00 9.52
C PRO A 68 -10.74 -2.65 11.01
N PRO A 69 -11.80 -1.94 11.43
CA PRO A 69 -12.09 -1.83 12.84
C PRO A 69 -12.42 -3.21 13.46
N PRO A 70 -12.21 -3.43 14.76
CA PRO A 70 -12.28 -4.76 15.39
C PRO A 70 -13.60 -5.54 15.14
N HIS A 71 -14.72 -4.84 15.04
CA HIS A 71 -16.04 -5.46 14.81
C HIS A 71 -16.25 -5.91 13.36
N LEU A 72 -15.37 -5.52 12.43
CA LEU A 72 -15.35 -5.95 11.03
C LEU A 72 -14.18 -6.91 10.73
N GLU A 73 -13.41 -7.30 11.72
CA GLU A 73 -12.30 -8.24 11.57
C GLU A 73 -12.80 -9.67 11.37
N ARG A 74 -12.55 -10.24 10.18
CA ARG A 74 -12.97 -11.60 9.81
C ARG A 74 -11.87 -12.38 9.08
N GLY A 75 -10.60 -11.96 9.20
CA GLY A 75 -9.49 -12.61 8.50
C GLY A 75 -9.43 -12.32 7.01
N GLN A 76 -10.08 -11.25 6.54
CA GLN A 76 -9.96 -10.79 5.16
C GLN A 76 -8.52 -10.37 4.81
N PRO A 77 -8.12 -10.42 3.53
CA PRO A 77 -6.84 -9.90 3.07
C PRO A 77 -6.65 -8.44 3.46
N ARG A 78 -5.40 -8.03 3.68
CA ARG A 78 -5.03 -6.64 4.01
C ARG A 78 -4.57 -5.84 2.81
N VAL A 79 -3.96 -6.51 1.84
CA VAL A 79 -3.41 -5.92 0.62
C VAL A 79 -4.29 -6.27 -0.58
N ASN A 80 -4.21 -5.47 -1.64
CA ASN A 80 -4.92 -5.73 -2.87
C ASN A 80 -4.00 -6.33 -3.94
N SER A 81 -4.16 -7.62 -4.22
CA SER A 81 -3.42 -8.31 -5.30
C SER A 81 -4.06 -8.18 -6.68
N PHE A 82 -5.26 -7.58 -6.81
CA PHE A 82 -5.96 -7.49 -8.10
C PHE A 82 -5.14 -6.74 -9.16
N HIS A 83 -4.43 -5.68 -8.76
CA HIS A 83 -3.61 -4.88 -9.67
C HIS A 83 -2.18 -5.42 -9.86
N HIS A 84 -1.85 -6.51 -9.17
CA HIS A 84 -0.54 -7.18 -9.18
C HIS A 84 -0.69 -8.70 -9.37
N PRO A 85 -1.27 -9.15 -10.50
CA PRO A 85 -1.44 -10.58 -10.76
C PRO A 85 -0.11 -11.33 -10.82
N GLU A 86 1.00 -10.66 -11.13
CA GLU A 86 2.33 -11.25 -11.13
C GLU A 86 2.73 -11.82 -9.76
N ASP A 87 2.30 -11.20 -8.65
CA ASP A 87 2.68 -11.64 -7.28
C ASP A 87 2.12 -13.02 -6.94
N MET A 88 1.07 -13.44 -7.64
CA MET A 88 0.44 -14.76 -7.50
C MET A 88 1.14 -15.83 -8.36
N LEU A 89 2.00 -15.43 -9.29
CA LEU A 89 2.63 -16.29 -10.30
C LEU A 89 4.12 -16.53 -10.06
N CYS A 90 4.82 -15.68 -9.30
CA CYS A 90 6.23 -15.91 -8.98
C CYS A 90 6.39 -16.96 -7.88
N ASP A 91 7.33 -17.88 -8.08
CA ASP A 91 7.77 -18.81 -7.05
C ASP A 91 8.41 -18.02 -5.90
N THR A 92 8.14 -18.43 -4.67
CA THR A 92 8.40 -17.64 -3.45
C THR A 92 9.88 -17.29 -3.24
N GLU A 93 10.79 -17.99 -3.92
CA GLU A 93 12.24 -17.79 -3.91
C GLU A 93 12.65 -16.45 -4.58
N ASP A 94 12.05 -16.10 -5.73
CA ASP A 94 12.37 -14.86 -6.48
C ASP A 94 11.93 -13.58 -5.75
N GLN A 95 11.01 -13.72 -4.79
CA GLN A 95 10.42 -12.63 -4.01
C GLN A 95 11.22 -12.29 -2.76
N GLN A 96 12.05 -13.22 -2.26
CA GLN A 96 13.00 -12.97 -1.17
C GLN A 96 14.23 -12.23 -1.67
N ASP A 97 14.76 -12.64 -2.84
CA ASP A 97 15.92 -12.00 -3.45
C ASP A 97 15.68 -10.50 -3.72
N GLN A 98 14.49 -10.11 -4.19
CA GLN A 98 14.16 -8.70 -4.45
C GLN A 98 13.98 -7.85 -3.19
N ALA A 99 13.53 -8.43 -2.08
CA ALA A 99 13.42 -7.73 -0.80
C ALA A 99 14.81 -7.46 -0.19
N ASP A 100 15.69 -8.46 -0.23
CA ASP A 100 17.07 -8.36 0.24
C ASP A 100 17.89 -7.34 -0.59
N GLN A 101 17.57 -7.19 -1.88
CA GLN A 101 18.18 -6.18 -2.76
C GLN A 101 17.69 -4.74 -2.47
N GLN A 102 16.48 -4.57 -1.91
CA GLN A 102 15.96 -3.24 -1.51
C GLN A 102 16.57 -2.76 -0.19
N ASP A 103 16.80 -3.66 0.76
CA ASP A 103 17.44 -3.32 2.04
C ASP A 103 18.96 -3.06 1.91
N GLY A 104 19.61 -3.59 0.87
CA GLY A 104 21.05 -3.35 0.60
C GLY A 104 21.39 -2.06 -0.14
N ALA A 105 20.40 -1.32 -0.67
CA ALA A 105 20.62 -0.10 -1.44
C ALA A 105 20.68 1.18 -0.58
N ASP A 106 20.16 1.13 0.65
CA ASP A 106 20.14 2.27 1.58
C ASP A 106 21.44 2.44 2.41
N GLU A 107 22.42 1.54 2.28
CA GLU A 107 23.70 1.62 3.02
C GLU A 107 24.84 2.34 2.25
N GLU A 108 24.72 2.62 0.95
CA GLU A 108 25.84 3.14 0.14
C GLU A 108 25.88 4.66 -0.10
N ASP A 109 24.97 5.47 0.45
CA ASP A 109 24.98 6.95 0.25
C ASP A 109 25.36 7.76 1.52
N GLY A 110 26.11 7.14 2.42
CA GLY A 110 26.54 7.70 3.71
C GLY A 110 28.03 8.02 3.86
N ALA A 111 28.77 8.20 2.76
CA ALA A 111 30.19 8.56 2.83
C ALA A 111 30.59 9.64 1.80
N ALA A 112 30.53 10.90 2.22
CA ALA A 112 31.35 11.99 1.70
C ALA A 112 31.55 13.06 2.77
#